data_AF-A0A947WJ23-F1
#
_entry.id   AF-A0A947WJ23-F1
#
_cell.length_a   1.000
_cell.length_b   1.000
_cell.length_c   1.000
_cell.angle_alpha   90.00
_cell.angle_beta   90.00
_cell.angle_gamma   90.00
#
_symmetry.space_group_name_H-M   'P 1'
#
loop_
_entity.id
_entity.type
_entity.pdbx_description
1 polymer ?
#
loop_
_entity_poly.entity_id
_entity_poly.type
_entity_poly.pdbx_seq_one_letter_code
_entity_poly.pdbx_strand_id
1 'polypeptide(L)'
;MEKLVQNMLFERIMEQFFGARTRGIATSRENNREVKKRFKEAIRKLIKHANTIETNIDYKEKILSQLESLEKKAGKEYLSQETILRLLSLCGLLFGYDEFDGKIHTNVYYCQRSGKEYTGFSGLDLLRKMESNENNIIAYRKKLVKSLKEEKLSNYKISVILNTSEKEIGKLTKK
;
A
#
# COMPACT_ATOMS: atom_id res chain seq x y z
N MET A 1 2.18 28.79 -19.88
CA MET A 1 2.67 27.46 -20.30
C MET A 1 2.93 26.53 -19.12
N GLU A 2 3.67 26.96 -18.10
CA GLU A 2 4.05 26.11 -16.95
C GLU A 2 2.86 25.44 -16.23
N LYS A 3 1.78 26.18 -15.97
CA LYS A 3 0.55 25.63 -15.33
C LYS A 3 -0.07 24.49 -16.14
N LEU A 4 -0.13 24.64 -17.48
CA LEU A 4 -0.67 23.62 -18.39
C LEU A 4 0.20 22.35 -18.35
N VAL A 5 1.53 22.51 -18.42
CA VAL A 5 2.50 21.40 -18.34
C VAL A 5 2.30 20.62 -17.05
N GLN A 6 2.22 21.30 -15.92
CA GLN A 6 2.05 20.66 -14.64
C GLN A 6 0.66 20.00 -14.47
N ASN A 7 -0.41 20.58 -15.05
CA ASN A 7 -1.75 19.96 -15.07
C ASN A 7 -1.74 18.65 -15.87
N MET A 8 -1.10 18.63 -17.05
CA MET A 8 -0.94 17.40 -17.83
C MET A 8 -0.04 16.38 -17.14
N LEU A 9 1.02 16.82 -16.46
CA LEU A 9 1.89 15.93 -15.69
C LEU A 9 1.13 15.23 -14.58
N PHE A 10 0.26 15.95 -13.86
CA PHE A 10 -0.63 15.35 -12.86
C PHE A 10 -1.51 14.26 -13.47
N GLU A 11 -2.19 14.55 -14.57
CA GLU A 11 -3.02 13.56 -15.28
C GLU A 11 -2.22 12.33 -15.69
N ARG A 12 -1.05 12.52 -16.30
CA ARG A 12 -0.20 11.42 -16.76
C ARG A 12 0.31 10.54 -15.62
N ILE A 13 0.67 11.13 -14.47
CA ILE A 13 1.04 10.37 -13.27
C ILE A 13 -0.16 9.56 -12.78
N MET A 14 -1.34 10.18 -12.70
CA MET A 14 -2.55 9.48 -12.26
C MET A 14 -2.95 8.35 -13.21
N GLU A 15 -2.75 8.51 -14.52
CA GLU A 15 -2.97 7.45 -15.51
C GLU A 15 -2.10 6.21 -15.24
N GLN A 16 -0.87 6.36 -14.75
CA GLN A 16 -0.03 5.21 -14.38
C GLN A 16 -0.67 4.37 -13.27
N PHE A 17 -1.34 5.00 -12.31
CA PHE A 17 -1.97 4.29 -11.19
C PHE A 17 -3.37 3.81 -11.52
N PHE A 18 -4.17 4.58 -12.25
CA PHE A 18 -5.61 4.38 -12.41
C PHE A 18 -6.06 4.08 -13.84
N GLY A 19 -5.13 4.10 -14.80
CA GLY A 19 -5.38 3.89 -16.22
C GLY A 19 -6.21 5.02 -16.84
N ALA A 20 -6.79 4.73 -18.01
CA ALA A 20 -7.54 5.69 -18.84
C ALA A 20 -8.74 6.35 -18.14
N ARG A 21 -9.17 5.85 -16.97
CA ARG A 21 -10.25 6.43 -16.15
C ARG A 21 -9.90 7.82 -15.59
N THR A 22 -8.64 8.21 -15.70
CA THR A 22 -8.14 9.51 -15.26
C THR A 22 -7.91 10.49 -16.39
N ARG A 23 -8.27 10.14 -17.64
CA ARG A 23 -8.25 11.10 -18.73
C ARG A 23 -9.18 12.28 -18.47
N GLY A 24 -8.69 13.49 -18.73
CA GLY A 24 -9.42 14.74 -18.53
C GLY A 24 -9.43 15.24 -17.09
N ILE A 25 -8.62 14.68 -16.17
CA ILE A 25 -8.52 15.21 -14.80
C ILE A 25 -7.46 16.30 -14.65
N ALA A 26 -6.77 16.73 -15.73
CA ALA A 26 -5.73 17.76 -15.67
C ALA A 26 -6.18 19.03 -14.91
N THR A 27 -7.44 19.46 -15.11
CA THR A 27 -8.02 20.62 -14.42
C THR A 27 -8.29 20.38 -12.94
N SER A 28 -8.45 19.13 -12.51
CA SER A 28 -8.64 18.76 -11.10
C SER A 28 -7.41 19.03 -10.25
N ARG A 29 -6.24 19.30 -10.87
CA ARG A 29 -5.03 19.70 -10.15
C ARG A 29 -5.23 21.00 -9.36
N GLU A 30 -6.08 21.90 -9.84
CA GLU A 30 -6.38 23.16 -9.16
C GLU A 30 -7.28 22.95 -7.94
N ASN A 31 -7.92 21.78 -7.84
CA ASN A 31 -8.71 21.38 -6.70
C ASN A 31 -7.85 20.59 -5.71
N ASN A 32 -7.31 21.29 -4.71
CA ASN A 32 -6.50 20.69 -3.63
C ASN A 32 -7.16 19.48 -2.96
N ARG A 33 -8.49 19.46 -2.81
CA ARG A 33 -9.19 18.33 -2.20
C ARG A 33 -9.14 17.08 -3.07
N GLU A 34 -9.35 17.23 -4.38
CA GLU A 34 -9.30 16.12 -5.33
C GLU A 34 -7.86 15.61 -5.48
N VAL A 35 -6.89 16.52 -5.58
CA VAL A 35 -5.47 16.17 -5.59
C VAL A 35 -5.09 15.32 -4.37
N LYS A 36 -5.38 15.81 -3.15
CA LYS A 36 -5.08 15.08 -1.90
C LYS A 36 -5.71 13.68 -1.89
N LYS A 37 -6.96 13.57 -2.35
CA LYS A 37 -7.67 12.29 -2.46
C LYS A 37 -6.95 11.35 -3.43
N ARG A 38 -6.59 11.81 -4.63
CA ARG A 38 -5.92 10.99 -5.65
C ARG A 38 -4.53 10.55 -5.24
N PHE A 39 -3.74 11.43 -4.63
CA PHE A 39 -2.44 11.07 -4.05
C PHE A 39 -2.59 10.00 -2.97
N LYS A 40 -3.57 10.15 -2.07
CA LYS A 40 -3.84 9.14 -1.05
C LYS A 40 -4.24 7.80 -1.65
N GLU A 41 -5.11 7.79 -2.67
CA GLU A 41 -5.50 6.58 -3.40
C GLU A 41 -4.29 5.91 -4.10
N ALA A 42 -3.38 6.70 -4.67
CA ALA A 42 -2.17 6.20 -5.33
C ALA A 42 -1.21 5.56 -4.31
N ILE A 43 -0.96 6.22 -3.17
CA ILE A 43 -0.14 5.67 -2.08
C ILE A 43 -0.73 4.36 -1.55
N ARG A 44 -2.07 4.27 -1.42
CA ARG A 44 -2.72 3.02 -1.02
C ARG A 44 -2.51 1.88 -2.02
N LYS A 45 -2.49 2.17 -3.32
CA LYS A 45 -2.12 1.17 -4.33
C LYS A 45 -0.68 0.73 -4.18
N LEU A 46 0.25 1.66 -3.93
CA LEU A 46 1.65 1.35 -3.68
C LEU A 46 1.83 0.45 -2.45
N ILE A 47 1.15 0.73 -1.32
CA ILE A 47 1.20 -0.12 -0.12
C ILE A 47 0.71 -1.54 -0.43
N LYS A 48 -0.39 -1.68 -1.18
CA LYS A 48 -0.87 -3.00 -1.59
C LYS A 48 0.16 -3.73 -2.44
N HIS A 49 0.79 -3.05 -3.38
CA HIS A 49 1.84 -3.63 -4.21
C HIS A 49 3.12 -3.95 -3.41
N ALA A 50 3.50 -3.11 -2.45
CA ALA A 50 4.66 -3.34 -1.59
C ALA A 50 4.53 -4.63 -0.77
N ASN A 51 3.31 -5.02 -0.37
CA ASN A 51 3.10 -6.30 0.30
C ASN A 51 3.39 -7.51 -0.60
N THR A 52 3.19 -7.35 -1.92
CA THR A 52 3.48 -8.38 -2.93
C THR A 52 4.95 -8.45 -3.32
N ILE A 53 5.77 -7.46 -2.93
CA ILE A 53 7.21 -7.47 -3.17
C ILE A 53 7.83 -8.60 -2.33
N GLU A 54 8.63 -9.43 -2.97
CA GLU A 54 9.43 -10.43 -2.28
C GLU A 54 10.79 -9.83 -1.89
N THR A 55 10.99 -9.71 -0.59
CA THR A 55 12.20 -9.19 0.05
C THR A 55 12.22 -9.64 1.51
N ASN A 56 13.31 -9.38 2.24
CA ASN A 56 13.36 -9.69 3.68
C ASN A 56 12.34 -8.85 4.47
N ILE A 57 11.93 -9.36 5.64
CA ILE A 57 10.86 -8.76 6.46
C ILE A 57 11.23 -7.33 6.86
N ASP A 58 12.43 -7.12 7.38
CA ASP A 58 12.91 -5.81 7.84
C ASP A 58 12.85 -4.74 6.73
N TYR A 59 13.22 -5.13 5.51
CA TYR A 59 13.21 -4.24 4.34
C TYR A 59 11.79 -3.95 3.86
N LYS A 60 10.91 -4.95 3.90
CA LYS A 60 9.47 -4.76 3.63
C LYS A 60 8.85 -3.81 4.64
N GLU A 61 9.19 -3.93 5.93
CA GLU A 61 8.75 -3.02 6.98
C GLU A 61 9.22 -1.58 6.74
N LYS A 62 10.48 -1.37 6.33
CA LYS A 62 10.99 -0.04 5.94
C LYS A 62 10.17 0.57 4.80
N ILE A 63 9.93 -0.18 3.72
CA ILE A 63 9.12 0.26 2.57
C ILE A 63 7.69 0.63 3.01
N LEU A 64 7.04 -0.26 3.77
CA LEU A 64 5.67 -0.04 4.25
C LEU A 64 5.58 1.16 5.19
N SER A 65 6.54 1.32 6.11
CA SER A 65 6.62 2.45 7.03
C SER A 65 6.73 3.80 6.29
N GLN A 66 7.59 3.89 5.27
CA GLN A 66 7.70 5.10 4.45
C GLN A 66 6.40 5.41 3.69
N LEU A 67 5.78 4.39 3.10
CA LEU A 67 4.50 4.55 2.41
C LEU A 67 3.35 4.96 3.33
N GLU A 68 3.26 4.40 4.55
CA GLU A 68 2.28 4.80 5.55
C GLU A 68 2.51 6.23 6.04
N SER A 69 3.77 6.63 6.20
CA SER A 69 4.13 8.01 6.54
C SER A 69 3.68 8.98 5.44
N LEU A 70 3.91 8.64 4.17
CA LEU A 70 3.42 9.39 3.02
C LEU A 70 1.89 9.48 2.99
N GLU A 71 1.17 8.38 3.28
CA GLU A 71 -0.31 8.38 3.31
C GLU A 71 -0.85 9.36 4.36
N LYS A 72 -0.25 9.39 5.55
CA LYS A 72 -0.62 10.30 6.63
C LYS A 72 -0.39 11.77 6.24
N LYS A 73 0.66 12.05 5.47
CA LYS A 73 1.04 13.41 5.05
C LYS A 73 0.25 13.93 3.85
N ALA A 74 -0.17 13.04 2.94
CA ALA A 74 -0.98 13.39 1.78
C ALA A 74 -2.30 14.12 2.13
N GLY A 75 -2.75 14.10 3.40
CA GLY A 75 -3.91 14.85 3.86
C GLY A 75 -3.65 16.29 4.32
N LYS A 76 -2.41 16.65 4.70
CA LYS A 76 -2.14 17.87 5.47
C LYS A 76 -1.69 19.05 4.58
N GLU A 77 -0.69 18.89 3.72
CA GLU A 77 -0.22 19.95 2.80
C GLU A 77 0.23 19.40 1.44
N TYR A 78 0.21 20.24 0.40
CA TYR A 78 0.69 19.91 -0.93
C TYR A 78 2.22 19.90 -0.95
N LEU A 79 2.83 18.78 -1.38
CA LEU A 79 4.24 18.65 -1.80
C LEU A 79 5.25 19.50 -1.00
N SER A 80 5.31 19.32 0.32
CA SER A 80 6.43 19.84 1.09
C SER A 80 7.74 19.25 0.55
N GLN A 81 8.86 19.99 0.67
CA GLN A 81 10.19 19.44 0.36
C GLN A 81 10.41 18.08 1.05
N GLU A 82 9.90 17.94 2.28
CA GLU A 82 9.93 16.69 3.02
C GLU A 82 9.22 15.53 2.29
N THR A 83 8.11 15.80 1.62
CA THR A 83 7.37 14.78 0.84
C THR A 83 8.20 14.31 -0.36
N ILE A 84 8.88 15.24 -1.04
CA ILE A 84 9.76 14.93 -2.18
C ILE A 84 10.94 14.08 -1.70
N LEU A 85 11.60 14.47 -0.61
CA LEU A 85 12.71 13.71 -0.03
C LEU A 85 12.30 12.30 0.40
N ARG A 86 11.10 12.14 0.96
CA ARG A 86 10.56 10.81 1.31
C ARG A 86 10.24 9.95 0.10
N LEU A 87 9.69 10.53 -0.97
CA LEU A 87 9.49 9.82 -2.22
C LEU A 87 10.82 9.37 -2.83
N LEU A 88 11.86 10.21 -2.77
CA LEU A 88 13.19 9.86 -3.25
C LEU A 88 13.84 8.75 -2.40
N SER A 89 13.74 8.84 -1.07
CA SER A 89 14.18 7.79 -0.15
C SER A 89 13.45 6.46 -0.41
N LEU A 90 12.13 6.51 -0.64
CA LEU A 90 11.35 5.34 -1.03
C LEU A 90 11.83 4.74 -2.36
N CYS A 91 12.18 5.56 -3.36
CA CYS A 91 12.81 5.05 -4.59
C CYS A 91 14.12 4.32 -4.28
N GLY A 92 14.98 4.87 -3.43
CA GLY A 92 16.21 4.20 -2.99
C GLY A 92 15.93 2.82 -2.39
N LEU A 93 14.97 2.74 -1.46
CA LEU A 93 14.55 1.47 -0.86
C LEU A 93 13.97 0.51 -1.90
N LEU A 94 13.17 0.98 -2.85
CA LEU A 94 12.64 0.11 -3.90
C LEU A 94 13.77 -0.46 -4.77
N PHE A 95 14.81 0.32 -5.06
CA PHE A 95 15.96 -0.15 -5.82
C PHE A 95 17.01 -0.93 -5.01
N GLY A 96 16.75 -1.26 -3.75
CA GLY A 96 17.65 -2.09 -2.94
C GLY A 96 18.78 -1.33 -2.25
N TYR A 97 18.80 0.00 -2.35
CA TYR A 97 19.81 0.83 -1.68
C TYR A 97 19.66 0.75 -0.16
N ASP A 98 20.79 0.68 0.51
CA ASP A 98 20.89 0.79 1.96
C ASP A 98 21.29 2.21 2.37
N GLU A 99 20.69 2.69 3.47
CA GLU A 99 20.83 4.06 3.96
C GLU A 99 22.20 4.32 4.62
N PHE A 100 22.95 3.27 5.00
CA PHE A 100 24.21 3.41 5.73
C PHE A 100 25.43 3.54 4.81
N ASP A 101 25.45 2.85 3.67
CA ASP A 101 26.62 2.85 2.77
C ASP A 101 26.31 3.16 1.30
N GLY A 102 25.03 3.37 0.96
CA GLY A 102 24.59 3.70 -0.40
C GLY A 102 24.80 2.57 -1.41
N LYS A 103 25.06 1.35 -0.96
CA LYS A 103 25.17 0.16 -1.83
C LYS A 103 23.86 -0.61 -1.88
N ILE A 104 23.77 -1.48 -2.87
CA ILE A 104 22.63 -2.38 -3.04
C ILE A 104 22.93 -3.67 -2.28
N HIS A 105 22.24 -3.88 -1.16
CA HIS A 105 22.37 -5.10 -0.35
C HIS A 105 21.14 -6.00 -0.43
N THR A 106 20.03 -5.48 -0.96
CA THR A 106 18.75 -6.20 -1.01
C THR A 106 18.25 -6.27 -2.45
N ASN A 107 18.12 -7.49 -2.98
CA ASN A 107 17.47 -7.69 -4.27
C ASN A 107 15.95 -7.61 -4.07
N VAL A 108 15.31 -6.69 -4.79
CA VAL A 108 13.85 -6.51 -4.78
C VAL A 108 13.27 -7.19 -6.01
N TYR A 109 12.54 -8.29 -5.80
CA TYR A 109 11.93 -9.04 -6.89
C TYR A 109 10.49 -8.58 -7.12
N TYR A 110 10.26 -7.91 -8.25
CA TYR A 110 8.97 -7.32 -8.61
C TYR A 110 8.03 -8.26 -9.37
N CYS A 111 8.54 -9.40 -9.83
CA CYS A 111 7.79 -10.37 -10.64
C CYS A 111 8.26 -11.79 -10.30
N GLN A 112 7.54 -12.47 -9.41
CA GLN A 112 7.60 -13.93 -9.34
C GLN A 112 6.38 -14.51 -10.03
N ARG A 113 6.63 -15.38 -11.03
CA ARG A 113 5.59 -16.25 -11.61
C ARG A 113 4.96 -17.03 -10.46
N SER A 114 3.63 -17.08 -10.44
CA SER A 114 2.85 -17.99 -9.60
C SER A 114 3.45 -19.39 -9.66
N GLY A 115 4.20 -19.81 -8.63
CA GLY A 115 4.78 -21.16 -8.59
C GLY A 115 6.13 -21.33 -7.89
N LYS A 116 6.82 -20.25 -7.48
CA LYS A 116 8.01 -20.39 -6.61
C LYS A 116 7.88 -19.49 -5.38
N GLU A 117 6.95 -19.86 -4.50
CA GLU A 117 6.92 -19.34 -3.14
C GLU A 117 8.28 -19.64 -2.50
N TYR A 118 9.07 -18.61 -2.19
CA TYR A 118 10.08 -18.74 -1.15
C TYR A 118 9.33 -19.02 0.14
N THR A 119 9.35 -20.28 0.58
CA THR A 119 8.81 -20.72 1.86
C THR A 119 9.66 -20.17 3.00
N GLY A 120 9.50 -18.88 3.29
CA GLY A 120 9.77 -18.28 4.58
C GLY A 120 8.44 -18.11 5.31
N PHE A 121 8.14 -19.05 6.20
CA PHE A 121 7.17 -19.01 7.32
C PHE A 121 6.61 -17.59 7.65
N SER A 122 5.31 -17.33 7.88
CA SER A 122 4.46 -17.96 8.90
C SER A 122 2.98 -17.50 8.82
N GLY A 123 2.24 -17.92 7.79
CA GLY A 123 0.79 -17.66 7.69
C GLY A 123 -0.07 -18.91 7.58
N LEU A 124 0.48 -19.96 6.95
CA LEU A 124 -0.25 -21.20 6.68
C LEU A 124 -0.33 -22.17 7.88
N ASP A 125 0.57 -22.09 8.86
CA ASP A 125 0.54 -22.98 10.02
C ASP A 125 -0.60 -22.69 11.00
N LEU A 126 -1.07 -21.43 11.04
CA LEU A 126 -2.29 -21.06 11.76
C LEU A 126 -3.54 -21.60 11.07
N LEU A 127 -3.54 -21.67 9.74
CA LEU A 127 -4.66 -22.22 8.96
C LEU A 127 -4.69 -23.75 9.02
N ARG A 128 -3.53 -24.43 8.96
CA ARG A 128 -3.45 -25.90 9.08
C ARG A 128 -3.73 -26.41 10.49
N LYS A 129 -3.40 -25.66 11.54
CA LYS A 129 -3.87 -25.97 12.91
C LYS A 129 -5.37 -25.69 13.13
N MET A 130 -6.03 -25.01 12.20
CA MET A 130 -7.48 -24.74 12.26
C MET A 130 -8.33 -25.71 11.43
N GLU A 131 -7.72 -26.46 10.52
CA GLU A 131 -8.41 -27.50 9.72
C GLU A 131 -8.95 -28.65 10.59
N SER A 132 -8.52 -28.78 11.85
CA SER A 132 -9.06 -29.76 12.81
C SER A 132 -10.28 -29.28 13.60
N ASN A 133 -10.77 -28.05 13.37
CA ASN A 133 -12.01 -27.56 13.97
C ASN A 133 -12.94 -27.04 12.88
N GLU A 134 -13.98 -27.81 12.56
CA GLU A 134 -15.11 -27.46 11.68
C GLU A 134 -15.97 -26.27 12.20
N ASN A 135 -15.38 -25.36 12.97
CA ASN A 135 -16.03 -24.16 13.47
C ASN A 135 -15.79 -23.01 12.49
N ASN A 136 -16.64 -22.97 11.46
CA ASN A 136 -16.99 -21.84 10.61
C ASN A 136 -15.88 -20.76 10.47
N ILE A 137 -15.01 -20.94 9.47
CA ILE A 137 -13.91 -20.01 9.11
C ILE A 137 -14.39 -18.55 9.01
N ILE A 138 -15.66 -18.33 8.62
CA ILE A 138 -16.26 -16.99 8.54
C ILE A 138 -16.42 -16.38 9.93
N ALA A 139 -16.83 -17.16 10.94
CA ALA A 139 -16.94 -16.70 12.32
C ALA A 139 -15.57 -16.32 12.91
N TYR A 140 -14.52 -17.12 12.61
CA TYR A 140 -13.16 -16.78 13.02
C TYR A 140 -12.66 -15.51 12.33
N ARG A 141 -12.87 -15.36 11.01
CA ARG A 141 -12.56 -14.13 10.28
C ARG A 141 -13.30 -12.92 10.87
N LYS A 142 -14.58 -13.04 11.22
CA LYS A 142 -15.33 -11.98 11.91
C LYS A 142 -14.69 -11.62 13.27
N LYS A 143 -14.30 -12.63 14.06
CA LYS A 143 -13.63 -12.42 15.36
C LYS A 143 -12.29 -11.69 15.19
N LEU A 144 -11.48 -12.09 14.22
CA LEU A 144 -10.19 -11.48 13.92
C LEU A 144 -10.34 -10.04 13.41
N VAL A 145 -11.31 -9.78 12.53
CA VAL A 145 -11.61 -8.39 12.10
C VAL A 145 -12.07 -7.55 13.29
N LYS A 146 -12.85 -8.12 14.21
CA LYS A 146 -13.30 -7.43 15.42
C LYS A 146 -12.13 -7.09 16.36
N SER A 147 -11.20 -8.01 16.61
CA SER A 147 -10.03 -7.73 17.45
C SER A 147 -9.13 -6.65 16.83
N LEU A 148 -8.88 -6.72 15.52
CA LEU A 148 -8.11 -5.69 14.81
C LEU A 148 -8.82 -4.31 14.86
N LYS A 149 -10.16 -4.30 14.91
CA LYS A 149 -10.94 -3.06 15.11
C LYS A 149 -10.81 -2.49 16.51
N GLU A 150 -10.75 -3.34 17.52
CA GLU A 150 -10.51 -2.94 18.92
C GLU A 150 -9.12 -2.29 19.08
N GLU A 151 -8.12 -2.73 18.30
CA GLU A 151 -6.81 -2.07 18.16
C GLU A 151 -6.85 -0.75 17.36
N LYS A 152 -8.03 -0.24 17.02
CA LYS A 152 -8.26 1.00 16.26
C LYS A 152 -7.69 0.97 14.83
N LEU A 153 -7.51 -0.22 14.24
CA LEU A 153 -7.07 -0.32 12.84
C LEU A 153 -8.20 0.06 11.86
N SER A 154 -7.82 0.80 10.82
CA SER A 154 -8.74 1.20 9.75
C SER A 154 -9.14 0.01 8.87
N ASN A 155 -10.29 0.08 8.20
CA ASN A 155 -10.70 -0.98 7.25
C ASN A 155 -9.63 -1.23 6.19
N TYR A 156 -8.95 -0.16 5.78
CA TYR A 156 -7.83 -0.23 4.86
C TYR A 156 -6.67 -1.07 5.41
N LYS A 157 -6.17 -0.77 6.61
CA LYS A 157 -5.06 -1.54 7.22
C LYS A 157 -5.44 -3.02 7.41
N ILE A 158 -6.66 -3.28 7.88
CA ILE A 158 -7.16 -4.65 8.02
C ILE A 158 -7.23 -5.36 6.66
N SER A 159 -7.65 -4.64 5.60
CA SER A 159 -7.71 -5.21 4.25
C SER A 159 -6.32 -5.56 3.70
N VAL A 160 -5.30 -4.79 4.07
CA VAL A 160 -3.91 -5.07 3.73
C VAL A 160 -3.40 -6.31 4.48
N ILE A 161 -3.60 -6.39 5.79
CA ILE A 161 -3.19 -7.53 6.63
C ILE A 161 -3.83 -8.84 6.15
N LEU A 162 -5.12 -8.80 5.82
CA LEU A 162 -5.88 -9.99 5.41
C LEU A 162 -5.88 -10.22 3.89
N ASN A 163 -5.12 -9.42 3.14
CA ASN A 163 -5.05 -9.46 1.68
C ASN A 163 -6.43 -9.57 0.99
N THR A 164 -7.34 -8.68 1.36
CA THR A 164 -8.77 -8.67 0.94
C THR A 164 -9.22 -7.26 0.56
N SER A 165 -10.48 -7.08 0.18
CA SER A 165 -11.05 -5.77 -0.14
C SER A 165 -11.61 -5.07 1.10
N GLU A 166 -11.52 -3.73 1.16
CA GLU A 166 -12.18 -2.95 2.22
C GLU A 166 -13.71 -3.19 2.27
N LYS A 167 -14.30 -3.54 1.12
CA LYS A 167 -15.72 -3.91 1.00
C LYS A 167 -16.01 -5.23 1.72
N GLU A 168 -15.16 -6.24 1.57
CA GLU A 168 -15.26 -7.51 2.30
C GLU A 168 -15.11 -7.30 3.80
N ILE A 169 -14.14 -6.50 4.24
CA ILE A 169 -14.01 -6.11 5.65
C ILE A 169 -15.28 -5.43 6.15
N GLY A 170 -15.84 -4.50 5.36
CA GLY A 170 -17.10 -3.84 5.66
C GLY A 170 -18.27 -4.81 5.83
N LYS A 171 -18.37 -5.86 5.01
CA LYS A 171 -19.39 -6.91 5.15
C LYS A 171 -19.19 -7.73 6.42
N LEU A 172 -17.94 -8.04 6.79
CA LEU A 172 -17.62 -8.79 8.00
C LEU A 172 -17.92 -8.02 9.29
N THR A 173 -17.92 -6.68 9.23
CA THR A 173 -18.28 -5.79 10.36
C THR A 173 -19.77 -5.44 10.44
N LYS A 174 -20.57 -5.70 9.39
CA LYS A 174 -22.03 -5.47 9.44
C LYS A 174 -22.69 -6.63 10.19
N LYS A 175 -23.53 -6.29 11.17
CA LYS A 175 -24.37 -7.25 11.91
C LYS A 175 -25.30 -7.97 10.95
#